data_AF-U3TYL4-F1
#
_entry.id   AF-U3TYL4-F1
#
_cell.length_a   1.000
_cell.length_b   1.000
_cell.length_c   1.000
_cell.angle_alpha   90.00
_cell.angle_beta   90.00
_cell.angle_gamma   90.00
#
_symmetry.space_group_name_H-M   'P 1'
#
loop_
_entity.id
_entity.type
_entity.pdbx_description
1 polymer ?
#
loop_
_entity_poly.entity_id
_entity_poly.type
_entity_poly.pdbx_seq_one_letter_code
_entity_poly.pdbx_strand_id
1 'polypeptide(L)'
;MKSPAARAIGGKKSTFATPEQAQALTQYVMGAVPPFSFDDRLALRVDARLRDVGTLWFNASALDRSVALDVDDYFRLIGDDCGAEIATPVTATA
;
A
#
# COMPACT_ATOMS: atom_id res chain seq x y z
N MET A 1 -14.10 6.39 16.79
CA MET A 1 -13.90 5.16 16.00
C MET A 1 -12.41 5.08 15.61
N LYS A 2 -11.77 3.90 15.65
CA LYS A 2 -10.37 3.74 15.18
C LYS A 2 -10.33 3.86 13.66
N SER A 3 -9.29 4.47 13.09
CA SER A 3 -9.10 4.49 11.64
C SER A 3 -8.91 3.06 11.11
N PRO A 4 -9.35 2.75 9.87
CA PRO A 4 -9.12 1.44 9.25
C PRO A 4 -7.64 1.03 9.26
N ALA A 5 -6.74 1.96 8.93
CA ALA A 5 -5.29 1.75 8.98
C ALA A 5 -4.78 1.38 10.37
N ALA A 6 -5.20 2.08 11.43
CA ALA A 6 -4.79 1.73 12.80
C ALA A 6 -5.33 0.35 13.20
N ARG A 7 -6.56 0.01 12.82
CA ARG A 7 -7.15 -1.30 13.10
C ARG A 7 -6.38 -2.43 12.41
N ALA A 8 -5.95 -2.24 11.16
CA ALA A 8 -5.24 -3.24 10.37
C ALA A 8 -3.87 -3.67 10.94
N ILE A 9 -3.32 -2.89 11.87
CA ILE A 9 -2.05 -3.18 12.57
C ILE A 9 -2.21 -3.28 14.09
N GLY A 10 -3.43 -3.39 14.62
CA GLY A 10 -3.69 -3.47 16.07
C GLY A 10 -3.47 -2.15 16.84
N GLY A 11 -3.26 -1.04 16.15
CA GLY A 11 -3.05 0.29 16.70
C GLY A 11 -4.29 0.92 17.35
N LYS A 12 -4.07 2.05 18.03
CA LYS A 12 -5.14 2.87 18.62
C LYS A 12 -5.52 4.06 17.73
N LYS A 13 -4.54 4.67 17.08
CA LYS A 13 -4.66 5.82 16.17
C LYS A 13 -3.63 5.67 15.05
N SER A 14 -3.85 6.37 13.95
CA SER A 14 -2.87 6.51 12.86
C SER A 14 -2.81 7.97 12.45
N THR A 15 -1.65 8.39 11.96
CA THR A 15 -1.41 9.69 11.32
C THR A 15 -0.60 9.44 10.06
N PHE A 16 -0.62 10.37 9.11
CA PHE A 16 0.34 10.34 8.02
C PHE A 16 1.74 10.61 8.58
N ALA A 17 2.75 9.89 8.07
CA ALA A 17 4.14 10.19 8.32
C ALA A 17 4.52 11.52 7.66
N THR A 18 5.50 12.23 8.21
CA THR A 18 6.09 13.36 7.47
C THR A 18 6.85 12.86 6.23
N PRO A 19 7.06 13.70 5.20
CA PRO A 19 7.88 13.33 4.05
C PRO A 19 9.27 12.79 4.44
N GLU A 20 9.92 13.41 5.43
CA GLU A 20 11.25 13.03 5.90
C GLU A 20 11.23 11.64 6.55
N GLN A 21 10.22 11.36 7.37
CA GLN A 21 10.05 10.03 7.99
C GLN A 21 9.76 8.96 6.93
N ALA A 22 8.88 9.25 5.98
CA ALA A 22 8.55 8.34 4.89
C ALA A 22 9.78 8.05 4.01
N GLN A 23 10.55 9.06 3.63
CA GLN A 23 11.77 8.88 2.85
C GLN A 23 12.85 8.12 3.63
N ALA A 24 13.01 8.37 4.92
CA ALA A 24 14.00 7.66 5.75
C ALA A 24 13.69 6.15 5.89
N LEU A 25 12.40 5.78 5.93
CA LEU A 25 11.96 4.39 6.05
C LEU A 25 11.89 3.66 4.70
N THR A 26 11.40 4.34 3.66
CA THR A 26 11.18 3.73 2.35
C THR A 26 12.39 3.85 1.42
N GLN A 27 13.27 4.82 1.66
CA GLN A 27 14.42 5.17 0.82
C GLN A 27 14.05 5.63 -0.60
N TYR A 28 12.77 5.90 -0.87
CA TYR A 28 12.30 6.43 -2.14
C TYR A 28 11.98 7.92 -2.04
N VAL A 29 12.10 8.60 -3.18
CA VAL A 29 11.56 9.96 -3.33
C VAL A 29 10.05 9.91 -3.16
N MET A 30 9.48 10.91 -2.48
CA MET A 30 8.03 11.01 -2.32
C MET A 30 7.33 11.07 -3.68
N GLY A 31 6.29 10.25 -3.83
CA GLY A 31 5.60 10.04 -5.11
C GLY A 31 6.11 8.83 -5.91
N ALA A 32 7.27 8.27 -5.56
CA ALA A 32 7.84 7.09 -6.22
C ALA A 32 7.84 5.82 -5.35
N VAL A 33 7.28 5.88 -4.13
CA VAL A 33 7.23 4.73 -3.20
C VAL A 33 6.37 3.61 -3.83
N PRO A 34 6.91 2.41 -4.07
CA PRO A 34 6.15 1.29 -4.59
C PRO A 34 5.31 0.64 -3.47
N PRO A 35 4.28 -0.15 -3.78
CA PRO A 35 3.41 -0.80 -2.80
C PRO A 35 4.07 -2.07 -2.23
N PHE A 36 5.36 -2.00 -1.90
CA PHE A 36 6.08 -3.09 -1.25
C PHE A 36 6.77 -2.56 -0.01
N SER A 37 6.99 -3.44 0.96
CA SER A 37 7.89 -3.16 2.07
C SER A 37 9.08 -4.10 1.97
N PHE A 38 10.27 -3.52 2.08
CA PHE A 38 11.54 -4.24 2.15
C PHE A 38 12.27 -4.00 3.48
N ASP A 39 11.58 -3.38 4.44
CA ASP A 39 12.10 -3.04 5.76
C ASP A 39 11.17 -3.60 6.83
N ASP A 40 11.71 -4.43 7.74
CA ASP A 40 10.93 -5.10 8.79
C ASP A 40 10.25 -4.11 9.77
N ARG A 41 10.67 -2.85 9.80
CA ARG A 41 10.02 -1.79 10.59
C ARG A 41 8.72 -1.30 9.95
N LEU A 42 8.48 -1.61 8.68
CA LEU A 42 7.30 -1.21 7.91
C LEU A 42 6.41 -2.42 7.64
N ALA A 43 5.33 -2.56 8.42
CA ALA A 43 4.29 -3.54 8.14
C ALA A 43 3.46 -3.12 6.91
N LEU A 44 3.52 -3.90 5.83
CA LEU A 44 2.70 -3.69 4.64
C LEU A 44 1.25 -4.14 4.90
N ARG A 45 0.31 -3.24 4.63
CA ARG A 45 -1.12 -3.55 4.55
C ARG A 45 -1.70 -2.96 3.27
N VAL A 46 -2.46 -3.78 2.54
CA VAL A 46 -3.10 -3.40 1.28
C VAL A 46 -4.60 -3.61 1.40
N ASP A 47 -5.38 -2.89 0.60
CA ASP A 47 -6.82 -3.10 0.62
C ASP A 47 -7.19 -4.47 0.03
N ALA A 48 -7.97 -5.28 0.76
CA ALA A 48 -8.29 -6.64 0.36
C ALA A 48 -9.07 -6.71 -0.98
N ARG A 49 -9.82 -5.67 -1.34
CA ARG A 49 -10.55 -5.58 -2.62
C ARG A 49 -9.62 -5.41 -3.82
N LEU A 50 -8.33 -5.18 -3.59
CA LEU A 50 -7.36 -5.13 -4.67
C LEU A 50 -7.35 -6.43 -5.47
N ARG A 51 -7.66 -7.59 -4.85
CA ARG A 51 -7.75 -8.89 -5.52
C ARG A 51 -8.65 -8.90 -6.76
N ASP A 52 -9.64 -8.00 -6.84
CA ASP A 52 -10.63 -8.00 -7.91
C ASP A 52 -10.25 -7.08 -9.09
N VAL A 53 -9.08 -6.42 -9.05
CA VAL A 53 -8.72 -5.37 -10.04
C VAL A 53 -8.00 -5.89 -11.29
N GLY A 54 -7.58 -7.16 -11.31
CA GLY A 54 -6.84 -7.78 -12.41
C GLY A 54 -5.40 -7.29 -12.55
N THR A 55 -5.20 -6.01 -12.89
CA THR A 55 -3.85 -5.41 -13.04
C THR A 55 -3.66 -4.24 -12.09
N LEU A 56 -2.62 -4.34 -11.26
CA LEU A 56 -2.15 -3.26 -10.40
C LEU A 56 -1.12 -2.40 -11.16
N TRP A 57 -1.32 -1.08 -11.12
CA TRP A 57 -0.40 -0.09 -11.66
C TRP A 57 0.22 0.75 -10.55
N PHE A 58 1.54 0.88 -10.52
CA PHE A 58 2.24 1.68 -9.51
C PHE A 58 3.59 2.21 -10.02
N ASN A 59 4.15 3.20 -9.34
CA ASN A 59 5.44 3.80 -9.71
C ASN A 59 6.59 2.78 -9.64
N ALA A 60 7.45 2.79 -10.65
CA ALA A 60 8.61 1.90 -10.76
C ALA A 60 9.82 2.39 -9.95
N SER A 61 9.60 2.88 -8.72
CA SER A 61 10.61 3.60 -7.93
C SER A 61 11.18 4.85 -8.63
N ALA A 62 10.46 5.36 -9.63
CA ALA A 62 10.77 6.56 -10.41
C ALA A 62 9.47 7.35 -10.66
N LEU A 63 9.60 8.65 -10.93
CA LEU A 63 8.44 9.54 -11.14
C LEU A 63 7.93 9.55 -12.59
N ASP A 64 8.68 8.97 -13.53
CA ASP A 64 8.41 9.00 -14.97
C ASP A 64 7.94 7.64 -15.53
N ARG A 65 7.84 6.61 -14.69
CA ARG A 65 7.61 5.22 -15.11
C ARG A 65 6.72 4.47 -14.13
N SER A 66 5.89 3.60 -14.68
CA SER A 66 5.03 2.69 -13.92
C SER A 66 5.32 1.23 -14.24
N VAL A 67 5.01 0.35 -13.30
CA VAL A 67 4.94 -1.10 -13.49
C VAL A 67 3.46 -1.49 -13.57
N ALA A 68 3.14 -2.40 -14.49
CA ALA A 68 1.90 -3.16 -14.50
C ALA A 68 2.21 -4.56 -13.94
N LEU A 69 1.46 -4.99 -12.93
CA LEU A 69 1.62 -6.29 -12.30
C LEU A 69 0.26 -6.97 -12.18
N ASP A 70 0.20 -8.25 -12.54
CA ASP A 70 -0.98 -9.07 -12.27
C ASP A 70 -1.24 -9.14 -10.76
N VAL A 71 -2.50 -8.98 -10.36
CA VAL A 71 -2.81 -8.83 -8.93
C VAL A 71 -2.65 -10.14 -8.16
N ASP A 72 -2.81 -11.29 -8.79
CA ASP A 72 -2.58 -12.58 -8.14
C ASP A 72 -1.09 -12.77 -7.86
N ASP A 73 -0.23 -12.38 -8.81
CA ASP A 73 1.22 -12.35 -8.61
C ASP A 73 1.63 -11.37 -7.51
N TYR A 74 0.98 -10.21 -7.43
CA TYR A 74 1.23 -9.24 -6.36
C TYR A 74 0.93 -9.83 -4.97
N PHE A 75 -0.24 -10.47 -4.78
CA PHE A 75 -0.58 -11.13 -3.51
C PHE A 75 0.33 -12.33 -3.20
N ARG A 76 0.80 -13.04 -4.23
CA ARG A 76 1.81 -14.10 -4.07
C ARG A 76 3.14 -13.57 -3.54
N LEU A 77 3.53 -12.34 -3.91
CA LEU A 77 4.76 -11.70 -3.44
C LEU A 77 4.65 -11.15 -2.02
N ILE A 78 3.53 -10.50 -1.68
CA ILE A 78 3.39 -9.83 -0.38
C ILE A 78 2.85 -10.75 0.73
N GLY A 79 2.21 -11.86 0.38
CA GLY A 79 1.53 -12.74 1.31
C GLY A 79 0.05 -12.37 1.50
N ASP A 80 -0.80 -13.39 1.62
CA ASP A 80 -2.26 -13.20 1.71
C ASP A 80 -2.69 -12.47 2.99
N ASP A 81 -1.89 -12.54 4.05
CA ASP A 81 -2.14 -11.90 5.34
C ASP A 81 -1.96 -10.38 5.31
N CYS A 82 -1.32 -9.82 4.27
CA CYS A 82 -1.21 -8.37 4.08
C CYS A 82 -2.55 -7.69 3.74
N GLY A 83 -3.58 -8.44 3.33
CA GLY A 83 -4.90 -7.89 3.01
C GLY A 83 -5.66 -7.38 4.23
N ALA A 84 -6.23 -6.17 4.14
CA ALA A 84 -7.10 -5.59 5.16
C ALA A 84 -8.12 -4.61 4.55
N GLU A 85 -9.19 -4.30 5.26
CA GLU A 85 -10.08 -3.19 4.87
C GLU A 85 -9.47 -1.87 5.35
N ILE A 86 -8.83 -1.13 4.45
CA ILE A 86 -8.12 0.12 4.80
C ILE A 86 -8.63 1.35 4.04
N ALA A 87 -9.30 1.16 2.90
CA ALA A 87 -9.88 2.23 2.11
C ALA A 87 -11.42 2.26 2.23
N THR A 88 -12.02 3.41 1.97
CA THR A 88 -13.46 3.50 1.73
C THR A 88 -13.73 3.13 0.27
N PRO A 89 -14.70 2.25 -0.05
CA PRO A 89 -15.07 1.99 -1.44
C PRO A 89 -15.44 3.29 -2.12
N VAL A 90 -14.80 3.59 -3.25
CA VAL A 90 -15.25 4.64 -4.15
C VAL A 90 -16.10 3.97 -5.20
N THR A 91 -17.39 4.28 -5.24
CA THR A 91 -18.24 3.88 -6.35
C THR A 91 -17.77 4.69 -7.56
N ALA A 92 -17.10 4.06 -8.52
CA ALA A 92 -16.84 4.70 -9.79
C ALA A 92 -18.19 4.90 -10.49
N THR A 93 -18.66 6.15 -10.56
CA THR A 93 -19.73 6.49 -11.50
C THR A 93 -19.16 6.36 -12.90
N ALA A 94 -19.75 5.46 -13.68
CA ALA A 94 -19.50 5.30 -15.11
C ALA A 94 -19.86 6.57 -15.89
#